data_AF-A0A2H0V4D0-F1
#
_entry.id   AF-A0A2H0V4D0-F1
#
_cell.length_a   1.000
_cell.length_b   1.000
_cell.length_c   1.000
_cell.angle_alpha   90.00
_cell.angle_beta   90.00
_cell.angle_gamma   90.00
#
_symmetry.space_group_name_H-M   'P 1'
#
loop_
_entity.id
_entity.type
_entity.pdbx_description
1 polymer ?
#
loop_
_entity_poly.entity_id
_entity_poly.type
_entity_poly.pdbx_seq_one_letter_code
_entity_poly.pdbx_strand_id
1 'polypeptide(L)'
;METRPKYEQICSGNIDPNSISPTELFELASQAALAGKPEIKNHIYDLILNHPQAAEDEKVRVMIHRADWMRRQGEPVEAMGALELIHPGDKQSQIEWLQAMGECHLAIFDYHRQQAISLAKEAYEISRRGNELPDKILYRLEALIARQLTVADFIDYNKNCTDYGDLLKKSSSEGLLTAKQEARATYTLNMLIARKAKKQEDWLVAGNYFNKAATSDVALVNKVVAVLEYLFCHLHHHPTLQCLRKKMVAYYQENKHALTPTIINALKPEYVFVEVKLANEK
;
A
#
# COMPACT_ATOMS: atom_id res chain seq x y z
N MET A 1 6.87 -19.72 26.91
CA MET A 1 7.47 -20.02 25.59
C MET A 1 6.54 -19.42 24.55
N GLU A 2 6.99 -18.41 23.81
CA GLU A 2 6.21 -17.94 22.65
C GLU A 2 6.26 -19.02 21.58
N THR A 3 5.09 -19.60 21.28
CA THR A 3 4.91 -20.48 20.14
C THR A 3 5.25 -19.68 18.88
N ARG A 4 6.28 -20.12 18.14
CA ARG A 4 6.67 -19.48 16.88
C ARG A 4 5.45 -19.34 15.96
N PRO A 5 5.31 -18.25 15.19
CA PRO A 5 4.23 -18.12 14.21
C PRO A 5 4.16 -19.31 13.26
N LYS A 6 2.94 -19.69 12.83
CA LYS A 6 2.71 -20.90 12.01
C LYS A 6 3.55 -20.91 10.72
N TYR A 7 3.74 -19.75 10.09
CA TYR A 7 4.59 -19.62 8.90
C TYR A 7 6.05 -20.00 9.17
N GLU A 8 6.59 -19.77 10.38
CA GLU A 8 7.95 -20.19 10.74
C GLU A 8 8.02 -21.68 11.08
N GLN A 9 6.95 -22.23 11.68
CA GLN A 9 6.88 -23.65 12.01
C GLN A 9 6.92 -24.52 10.75
N ILE A 10 6.25 -24.09 9.67
CA ILE A 10 6.31 -24.77 8.36
C ILE A 10 7.73 -24.73 7.79
N CYS A 11 8.35 -23.54 7.73
CA CYS A 11 9.71 -23.43 7.17
C CYS A 11 10.78 -24.15 8.00
N SER A 12 10.51 -24.38 9.29
CA SER A 12 11.40 -25.16 10.18
C SER A 12 11.09 -26.66 10.18
N GLY A 13 10.14 -27.13 9.37
CA GLY A 13 9.77 -28.54 9.26
C GLY A 13 8.95 -29.08 10.44
N ASN A 14 8.49 -28.21 11.34
CA ASN A 14 7.65 -28.62 12.48
C ASN A 14 6.19 -28.88 12.07
N ILE A 15 5.77 -28.35 10.92
CA ILE A 15 4.47 -28.62 10.31
C ILE A 15 4.70 -29.02 8.86
N ASP A 16 4.09 -30.13 8.43
CA ASP A 16 4.14 -30.57 7.05
C ASP A 16 3.35 -29.60 6.15
N PRO A 17 3.97 -28.93 5.17
CA PRO A 17 3.25 -28.04 4.27
C PRO A 17 2.15 -28.73 3.46
N ASN A 18 2.27 -30.03 3.20
CA ASN A 18 1.24 -30.79 2.45
C ASN A 18 -0.03 -31.05 3.28
N SER A 19 0.03 -30.80 4.60
CA SER A 19 -1.14 -30.87 5.49
C SER A 19 -1.96 -29.57 5.51
N ILE A 20 -1.52 -28.54 4.78
CA ILE A 20 -2.10 -27.20 4.76
C ILE A 20 -2.62 -26.89 3.36
N SER A 21 -3.83 -26.35 3.25
CA SER A 21 -4.36 -25.97 1.94
C SER A 21 -3.49 -24.89 1.27
N PRO A 22 -3.35 -24.88 -0.07
CA PRO A 22 -2.61 -23.82 -0.76
C PRO A 22 -3.14 -22.41 -0.47
N THR A 23 -4.47 -22.27 -0.30
CA THR A 23 -5.10 -21.00 0.12
C THR A 23 -4.56 -20.53 1.48
N GLU A 24 -4.49 -21.42 2.47
CA GLU A 24 -3.92 -21.08 3.78
C GLU A 24 -2.41 -20.79 3.69
N LEU A 25 -1.66 -21.50 2.83
CA LEU A 25 -0.26 -21.17 2.55
C LEU A 25 -0.12 -19.74 2.00
N PHE A 26 -1.02 -19.26 1.14
CA PHE A 26 -1.02 -17.86 0.68
C PHE A 26 -1.26 -16.85 1.82
N GLU A 27 -2.14 -17.17 2.76
CA GLU A 27 -2.38 -16.34 3.95
C GLU A 27 -1.14 -16.27 4.83
N LEU A 28 -0.47 -17.40 5.03
CA LEU A 28 0.77 -17.48 5.81
C LEU A 28 1.93 -16.74 5.14
N ALA A 29 2.05 -16.82 3.80
CA ALA A 29 2.99 -16.02 3.03
C ALA A 29 2.72 -14.51 3.22
N SER A 30 1.44 -14.11 3.23
CA SER A 30 1.03 -12.72 3.46
C SER A 30 1.38 -12.26 4.88
N GLN A 31 1.18 -13.10 5.90
CA GLN A 31 1.58 -12.82 7.27
C GLN A 31 3.10 -12.67 7.41
N ALA A 32 3.88 -13.54 6.77
CA ALA A 32 5.34 -13.44 6.77
C ALA A 32 5.81 -12.12 6.11
N ALA A 33 5.18 -11.73 5.00
CA ALA A 33 5.46 -10.45 4.34
C ALA A 33 5.16 -9.25 5.26
N LEU A 34 4.02 -9.26 5.95
CA LEU A 34 3.64 -8.22 6.91
C LEU A 34 4.56 -8.18 8.13
N ALA A 35 5.15 -9.31 8.51
CA ALA A 35 6.17 -9.41 9.55
C ALA A 35 7.58 -9.00 9.09
N GLY A 36 7.74 -8.55 7.84
CA GLY A 36 9.04 -8.14 7.30
C GLY A 36 9.97 -9.30 6.99
N LYS A 37 9.42 -10.49 6.68
CA LYS A 37 10.17 -11.73 6.37
C LYS A 37 9.92 -12.18 4.92
N PRO A 38 10.41 -11.43 3.92
CA PRO A 38 10.18 -11.74 2.51
C PRO A 38 10.81 -13.07 2.07
N GLU A 39 11.88 -13.52 2.72
CA GLU A 39 12.55 -14.79 2.43
C GLU A 39 11.64 -15.98 2.76
N ILE A 40 10.96 -15.92 3.92
CA ILE A 40 9.98 -16.93 4.32
C ILE A 40 8.78 -16.92 3.37
N LYS A 41 8.30 -15.74 2.98
CA LYS A 41 7.23 -15.61 1.98
C LYS A 41 7.60 -16.34 0.68
N ASN A 42 8.81 -16.12 0.17
CA ASN A 42 9.28 -16.76 -1.06
C ASN A 42 9.42 -18.28 -0.90
N HIS A 43 9.92 -18.74 0.26
CA HIS A 43 9.96 -20.18 0.54
C HIS A 43 8.55 -20.80 0.55
N ILE A 44 7.57 -20.14 1.16
CA ILE A 44 6.17 -20.63 1.14
C ILE A 44 5.61 -20.68 -0.28
N TYR A 45 5.96 -19.75 -1.15
CA TYR A 45 5.61 -19.81 -2.57
C TYR A 45 6.24 -21.01 -3.29
N ASP A 46 7.48 -21.37 -2.96
CA ASP A 46 8.11 -22.59 -3.48
C ASP A 46 7.36 -23.84 -3.01
N LEU A 47 6.87 -23.84 -1.76
CA LEU A 47 6.05 -24.92 -1.24
C LEU A 47 4.72 -25.05 -1.99
N ILE A 48 4.04 -23.93 -2.30
CA ILE A 48 2.79 -23.94 -3.08
C ILE A 48 3.02 -24.50 -4.49
N LEU A 49 4.10 -24.12 -5.18
CA LEU A 49 4.39 -24.63 -6.53
C LEU A 49 4.57 -26.15 -6.58
N ASN A 50 5.09 -26.72 -5.50
CA ASN A 50 5.32 -28.16 -5.36
C ASN A 50 4.18 -28.88 -4.62
N HIS A 51 3.14 -28.16 -4.18
CA HIS A 51 2.07 -28.73 -3.38
C HIS A 51 1.19 -29.66 -4.24
N PRO A 52 0.91 -30.90 -3.78
CA PRO A 52 0.23 -31.90 -4.61
C PRO A 52 -1.22 -31.52 -4.93
N GLN A 53 -1.84 -30.67 -4.13
CA GLN A 53 -3.21 -30.18 -4.34
C GLN A 53 -3.27 -28.78 -4.95
N ALA A 54 -2.14 -28.15 -5.28
CA ALA A 54 -2.17 -26.81 -5.85
C ALA A 54 -2.76 -26.82 -7.27
N ALA A 55 -3.84 -26.07 -7.45
CA ALA A 55 -4.46 -25.86 -8.75
C ALA A 55 -3.56 -25.00 -9.65
N GLU A 56 -3.80 -25.04 -10.96
CA GLU A 56 -3.01 -24.26 -11.92
C GLU A 56 -3.11 -22.76 -11.65
N ASP A 57 -4.30 -22.25 -11.33
CA ASP A 57 -4.49 -20.84 -10.98
C ASP A 57 -3.70 -20.44 -9.72
N GLU A 58 -3.53 -21.33 -8.76
CA GLU A 58 -2.71 -21.07 -7.56
C GLU A 58 -1.23 -20.97 -7.91
N LYS A 59 -0.74 -21.81 -8.84
CA LYS A 59 0.63 -21.71 -9.36
C LYS A 59 0.83 -20.43 -10.17
N VAL A 60 -0.16 -20.05 -10.98
CA VAL A 60 -0.18 -18.78 -11.71
C VAL A 60 -0.07 -17.59 -10.76
N ARG A 61 -0.82 -17.59 -9.65
CA ARG A 61 -0.72 -16.55 -8.62
C ARG A 61 0.67 -16.47 -7.99
N VAL A 62 1.32 -17.62 -7.74
CA VAL A 62 2.72 -17.62 -7.29
C VAL A 62 3.64 -16.95 -8.32
N MET A 63 3.49 -17.26 -9.61
CA MET A 63 4.31 -16.66 -10.67
C MET A 63 4.11 -15.14 -10.74
N ILE A 64 2.87 -14.64 -10.62
CA ILE A 64 2.56 -13.20 -10.54
C ILE A 64 3.29 -12.55 -9.36
N HIS A 65 3.26 -13.19 -8.18
CA HIS A 65 3.92 -12.65 -6.99
C HIS A 65 5.45 -12.68 -7.09
N ARG A 66 6.03 -13.66 -7.79
CA ARG A 66 7.48 -13.69 -8.08
C ARG A 66 7.87 -12.55 -9.01
N ALA A 67 7.06 -12.25 -10.03
CA ALA A 67 7.31 -11.09 -10.88
C ALA A 67 7.21 -9.76 -10.09
N ASP A 68 6.21 -9.59 -9.21
CA ASP A 68 6.18 -8.41 -8.31
C ASP A 68 7.41 -8.34 -7.41
N TRP A 69 7.98 -9.47 -7.00
CA TRP A 69 9.22 -9.50 -6.24
C TRP A 69 10.42 -9.04 -7.08
N MET A 70 10.58 -9.52 -8.32
CA MET A 70 11.63 -9.06 -9.25
C MET A 70 11.57 -7.54 -9.43
N ARG A 71 10.37 -7.00 -9.64
CA ARG A 71 10.14 -5.55 -9.72
C ARG A 71 10.66 -4.81 -8.47
N ARG A 72 10.38 -5.33 -7.27
CA ARG A 72 10.87 -4.74 -6.00
C ARG A 72 12.38 -4.82 -5.83
N GLN A 73 13.05 -5.76 -6.51
CA GLN A 73 14.51 -5.84 -6.57
C GLN A 73 15.14 -4.88 -7.59
N GLY A 74 14.33 -4.05 -8.25
CA GLY A 74 14.82 -3.08 -9.24
C GLY A 74 14.89 -3.64 -10.67
N GLU A 75 14.21 -4.76 -10.92
CA GLU A 75 14.11 -5.39 -12.25
C GLU A 75 12.68 -5.28 -12.82
N PRO A 76 12.14 -4.06 -13.01
CA PRO A 76 10.74 -3.92 -13.39
C PRO A 76 10.47 -4.32 -14.85
N VAL A 77 11.46 -4.24 -15.75
CA VAL A 77 11.32 -4.62 -17.17
C VAL A 77 11.24 -6.15 -17.29
N GLU A 78 12.11 -6.87 -16.60
CA GLU A 78 12.15 -8.32 -16.53
C GLU A 78 10.87 -8.86 -15.86
N ALA A 79 10.43 -8.21 -14.78
CA ALA A 79 9.15 -8.53 -14.14
C ALA A 79 7.97 -8.37 -15.11
N MET A 80 7.96 -7.32 -15.92
CA MET A 80 6.92 -7.08 -16.93
C MET A 80 6.92 -8.19 -17.99
N GLY A 81 8.09 -8.54 -18.53
CA GLY A 81 8.22 -9.64 -19.50
C GLY A 81 7.79 -11.00 -18.93
N ALA A 82 8.07 -11.26 -17.64
CA ALA A 82 7.56 -12.46 -16.96
C ALA A 82 6.03 -12.45 -16.83
N LEU A 83 5.43 -11.30 -16.52
CA LEU A 83 3.97 -11.16 -16.43
C LEU A 83 3.28 -11.31 -17.79
N GLU A 84 3.90 -10.86 -18.89
CA GLU A 84 3.34 -10.99 -20.25
C GLU A 84 3.18 -12.45 -20.69
N LEU A 85 3.97 -13.38 -20.12
CA LEU A 85 3.87 -14.82 -20.38
C LEU A 85 2.80 -15.53 -19.53
N ILE A 86 2.19 -14.83 -18.59
CA ILE A 86 1.19 -15.40 -17.68
C ILE A 86 -0.22 -15.15 -18.23
N HIS A 87 -1.03 -16.21 -18.26
CA HIS A 87 -2.43 -16.16 -18.64
C HIS A 87 -3.32 -16.52 -17.44
N PRO A 88 -3.85 -15.53 -16.71
CA PRO A 88 -4.73 -15.78 -15.58
C PRO A 88 -6.00 -16.54 -15.99
N GLY A 89 -6.28 -17.67 -15.36
CA GLY A 89 -7.47 -18.50 -15.63
C GLY A 89 -8.69 -18.12 -14.78
N ASP A 90 -8.47 -17.47 -13.63
CA ASP A 90 -9.52 -17.04 -12.73
C ASP A 90 -9.54 -15.51 -12.49
N LYS A 91 -10.61 -15.03 -11.84
CA LYS A 91 -10.77 -13.60 -11.54
C LYS A 91 -9.71 -13.06 -10.57
N GLN A 92 -9.30 -13.85 -9.59
CA GLN A 92 -8.38 -13.38 -8.54
C GLN A 92 -6.98 -13.19 -9.09
N SER A 93 -6.48 -14.18 -9.83
CA SER A 93 -5.23 -14.14 -10.58
C SER A 93 -5.25 -13.03 -11.63
N GLN A 94 -6.37 -12.79 -12.31
CA GLN A 94 -6.49 -11.67 -13.26
C GLN A 94 -6.31 -10.32 -12.55
N ILE A 95 -6.95 -10.11 -11.40
CA ILE A 95 -6.80 -8.88 -10.62
C ILE A 95 -5.34 -8.72 -10.13
N GLU A 96 -4.75 -9.77 -9.58
CA GLU A 96 -3.36 -9.75 -9.10
C GLU A 96 -2.37 -9.45 -10.24
N TRP A 97 -2.59 -10.04 -11.41
CA TRP A 97 -1.81 -9.79 -12.63
C TRP A 97 -1.92 -8.32 -13.07
N LEU A 98 -3.14 -7.77 -13.18
CA LEU A 98 -3.38 -6.37 -13.54
C LEU A 98 -2.65 -5.41 -12.60
N GLN A 99 -2.66 -5.72 -11.30
CA GLN A 99 -1.96 -4.91 -10.31
C GLN A 99 -0.44 -4.99 -10.46
N ALA A 100 0.12 -6.19 -10.57
CA ALA A 100 1.56 -6.39 -10.73
C ALA A 100 2.06 -5.71 -12.02
N MET A 101 1.31 -5.85 -13.12
CA MET A 101 1.60 -5.20 -14.39
C MET A 101 1.55 -3.67 -14.25
N GLY A 102 0.53 -3.16 -13.57
CA GLY A 102 0.41 -1.73 -13.30
C GLY A 102 1.56 -1.17 -12.44
N GLU A 103 2.03 -1.92 -11.44
CA GLU A 103 3.22 -1.52 -10.65
C GLU A 103 4.51 -1.54 -11.49
N CYS A 104 4.66 -2.49 -12.42
CA CYS A 104 5.80 -2.50 -13.34
C CYS A 104 5.78 -1.26 -14.25
N HIS A 105 4.64 -0.92 -14.83
CA HIS A 105 4.48 0.29 -15.63
C HIS A 105 4.85 1.58 -14.88
N LEU A 106 4.45 1.70 -13.61
CA LEU A 106 4.84 2.85 -12.77
C LEU A 106 6.36 2.91 -12.53
N ALA A 107 7.02 1.76 -12.42
CA ALA A 107 8.45 1.68 -12.13
C ALA A 107 9.33 1.93 -13.35
N ILE A 108 8.85 1.64 -14.56
CA ILE A 108 9.65 1.68 -15.80
C ILE A 108 9.77 3.10 -16.35
N PHE A 109 8.67 3.86 -16.52
CA PHE A 109 8.73 5.24 -17.05
C PHE A 109 7.48 6.09 -16.78
N ASP A 110 7.65 7.41 -16.78
CA ASP A 110 6.58 8.40 -16.70
C ASP A 110 5.53 8.28 -17.83
N TYR A 111 5.94 7.80 -19.02
CA TYR A 111 5.05 7.60 -20.17
C TYR A 111 4.03 6.47 -19.96
N HIS A 112 4.27 5.56 -19.02
CA HIS A 112 3.38 4.43 -18.76
C HIS A 112 2.38 4.69 -17.62
N ARG A 113 2.35 5.90 -17.05
CA ARG A 113 1.40 6.26 -15.97
C ARG A 113 -0.06 6.06 -16.38
N GLN A 114 -0.42 6.38 -17.62
CA GLN A 114 -1.78 6.16 -18.14
C GLN A 114 -2.12 4.66 -18.25
N GLN A 115 -1.16 3.83 -18.67
CA GLN A 115 -1.34 2.38 -18.72
C GLN A 115 -1.53 1.80 -17.31
N ALA A 116 -0.74 2.25 -16.33
CA ALA A 116 -0.91 1.86 -14.95
C ALA A 116 -2.30 2.23 -14.38
N ILE A 117 -2.81 3.43 -14.71
CA ILE A 117 -4.16 3.86 -14.34
C ILE A 117 -5.22 2.96 -14.99
N SER A 118 -5.09 2.67 -16.28
CA SER A 118 -6.01 1.80 -17.01
C SER A 118 -6.10 0.41 -16.38
N LEU A 119 -4.96 -0.23 -16.10
CA LEU A 119 -4.89 -1.55 -15.47
C LEU A 119 -5.50 -1.54 -14.05
N ALA A 120 -5.25 -0.49 -13.26
CA ALA A 120 -5.86 -0.36 -11.94
C ALA A 120 -7.38 -0.13 -11.99
N LYS A 121 -7.86 0.60 -13.01
CA LYS A 121 -9.29 0.80 -13.26
C LYS A 121 -9.96 -0.52 -13.62
N GLU A 122 -9.34 -1.33 -14.47
CA GLU A 122 -9.83 -2.67 -14.82
C GLU A 122 -9.88 -3.58 -13.58
N ALA A 123 -8.80 -3.62 -12.79
CA ALA A 123 -8.75 -4.41 -11.56
C ALA A 123 -9.86 -4.00 -10.57
N TYR A 124 -10.10 -2.70 -10.41
CA TYR A 124 -11.20 -2.18 -9.60
C TYR A 124 -12.57 -2.57 -10.15
N GLU A 125 -12.79 -2.46 -11.46
CA GLU A 125 -14.08 -2.82 -12.07
C GLU A 125 -14.40 -4.32 -11.96
N ILE A 126 -13.40 -5.20 -12.10
CA ILE A 126 -13.57 -6.65 -11.87
C ILE A 126 -13.98 -6.89 -10.41
N SER A 127 -13.28 -6.24 -9.47
CA SER A 127 -13.55 -6.39 -8.03
C SER A 127 -14.94 -5.87 -7.65
N ARG A 128 -15.32 -4.69 -8.15
CA ARG A 128 -16.61 -4.04 -7.89
C ARG A 128 -17.81 -4.82 -8.42
N ARG A 129 -17.64 -5.53 -9.55
CA ARG A 129 -18.70 -6.37 -10.15
C ARG A 129 -18.71 -7.79 -9.57
N GLY A 130 -17.68 -8.16 -8.82
CA GLY A 130 -17.61 -9.43 -8.11
C GLY A 130 -18.30 -9.37 -6.76
N ASN A 131 -18.40 -10.54 -6.11
CA ASN A 131 -18.82 -10.65 -4.72
C ASN A 131 -17.60 -10.52 -3.78
N GLU A 132 -16.68 -9.59 -4.06
CA GLU A 132 -15.53 -9.35 -3.18
C GLU A 132 -15.95 -8.68 -1.88
N LEU A 133 -15.17 -8.93 -0.83
CA LEU A 133 -15.32 -8.24 0.44
C LEU A 133 -15.04 -6.74 0.27
N PRO A 134 -15.77 -5.85 0.97
CA PRO A 134 -15.60 -4.40 0.80
C PRO A 134 -14.19 -3.88 1.05
N ASP A 135 -13.43 -4.51 1.96
CA ASP A 135 -12.05 -4.12 2.25
C ASP A 135 -11.12 -4.31 1.04
N LYS A 136 -11.32 -5.39 0.27
CA LYS A 136 -10.59 -5.63 -0.99
C LYS A 136 -10.97 -4.59 -2.04
N ILE A 137 -12.25 -4.29 -2.20
CA ILE A 137 -12.73 -3.27 -3.14
C ILE A 137 -12.13 -1.90 -2.80
N LEU A 138 -12.15 -1.52 -1.53
CA LEU A 138 -11.50 -0.29 -1.04
C LEU A 138 -10.00 -0.29 -1.36
N TYR A 139 -9.30 -1.41 -1.13
CA TYR A 139 -7.87 -1.52 -1.47
C TYR A 139 -7.60 -1.34 -2.98
N ARG A 140 -8.47 -1.89 -3.85
CA ARG A 140 -8.32 -1.69 -5.31
C ARG A 140 -8.59 -0.25 -5.73
N LEU A 141 -9.61 0.38 -5.15
CA LEU A 141 -9.94 1.78 -5.43
C LEU A 141 -8.84 2.74 -4.93
N GLU A 142 -8.26 2.49 -3.76
CA GLU A 142 -7.05 3.20 -3.30
C GLU A 142 -5.91 3.09 -4.31
N ALA A 143 -5.63 1.88 -4.81
CA ALA A 143 -4.55 1.65 -5.75
C ALA A 143 -4.74 2.44 -7.06
N LEU A 144 -5.99 2.56 -7.53
CA LEU A 144 -6.38 3.41 -8.67
C LEU A 144 -6.17 4.91 -8.35
N ILE A 145 -6.71 5.39 -7.23
CA ILE A 145 -6.60 6.81 -6.85
C ILE A 145 -5.13 7.22 -6.64
N ALA A 146 -4.33 6.37 -5.99
CA ALA A 146 -2.90 6.59 -5.80
C ALA A 146 -2.15 6.72 -7.13
N ARG A 147 -2.52 5.93 -8.15
CA ARG A 147 -1.96 6.04 -9.50
C ARG A 147 -2.39 7.33 -10.19
N GLN A 148 -3.63 7.78 -10.00
CA GLN A 148 -4.10 9.08 -10.51
C GLN A 148 -3.32 10.26 -9.90
N LEU A 149 -2.74 10.13 -8.70
CA LEU A 149 -1.82 11.14 -8.17
C LEU A 149 -0.52 11.24 -8.98
N THR A 150 -0.14 10.23 -9.77
CA THR A 150 1.10 10.27 -10.55
C THR A 150 0.96 11.15 -11.80
N VAL A 151 -0.25 11.47 -12.24
CA VAL A 151 -0.50 12.34 -13.40
C VAL A 151 -0.92 13.75 -12.97
N ALA A 152 -0.85 14.72 -13.89
CA ALA A 152 -1.11 16.13 -13.60
C ALA A 152 -2.59 16.52 -13.67
N ASP A 153 -3.40 15.79 -14.45
CA ASP A 153 -4.78 16.17 -14.79
C ASP A 153 -5.83 15.72 -13.75
N PHE A 154 -5.49 14.78 -12.87
CA PHE A 154 -6.36 14.20 -11.85
C PHE A 154 -7.75 13.76 -12.40
N ILE A 155 -7.80 13.30 -13.65
CA ILE A 155 -9.07 12.85 -14.27
C ILE A 155 -9.69 11.76 -13.40
N ASP A 156 -11.02 11.86 -13.17
CA ASP A 156 -11.82 10.99 -12.31
C ASP A 156 -11.41 10.91 -10.83
N TYR A 157 -10.35 11.60 -10.39
CA TYR A 157 -9.80 11.50 -9.03
C TYR A 157 -10.83 11.83 -7.94
N ASN A 158 -11.49 12.99 -8.09
CA ASN A 158 -12.47 13.45 -7.09
C ASN A 158 -13.66 12.50 -7.03
N LYS A 159 -14.12 12.03 -8.19
CA LYS A 159 -15.21 11.05 -8.27
C LYS A 159 -14.82 9.76 -7.54
N ASN A 160 -13.64 9.21 -7.82
CA ASN A 160 -13.16 8.00 -7.17
C ASN A 160 -12.96 8.19 -5.66
N CYS A 161 -12.53 9.36 -5.19
CA CYS A 161 -12.47 9.66 -3.75
C CYS A 161 -13.85 9.71 -3.10
N THR A 162 -14.85 10.26 -3.79
CA THR A 162 -16.24 10.23 -3.34
C THR A 162 -16.76 8.80 -3.28
N ASP A 163 -16.58 8.02 -4.35
CA ASP A 163 -16.98 6.60 -4.41
C ASP A 163 -16.30 5.80 -3.28
N TYR A 164 -15.03 6.10 -2.97
CA TYR A 164 -14.31 5.50 -1.84
C TYR A 164 -14.94 5.86 -0.50
N GLY A 165 -15.23 7.14 -0.28
CA GLY A 165 -15.85 7.63 0.95
C GLY A 165 -17.25 7.06 1.18
N ASP A 166 -18.05 6.96 0.11
CA ASP A 166 -19.41 6.40 0.15
C ASP A 166 -19.38 4.89 0.43
N LEU A 167 -18.48 4.15 -0.23
CA LEU A 167 -18.28 2.73 0.05
C LEU A 167 -17.82 2.49 1.48
N LEU A 168 -16.81 3.24 1.94
CA LEU A 168 -16.32 3.15 3.32
C LEU A 168 -17.43 3.40 4.33
N LYS A 169 -18.18 4.51 4.18
CA LYS A 169 -19.29 4.85 5.08
C LYS A 169 -20.36 3.77 5.10
N LYS A 170 -20.76 3.27 3.92
CA LYS A 170 -21.75 2.20 3.79
C LYS A 170 -21.27 0.94 4.50
N SER A 171 -20.06 0.47 4.19
CA SER A 171 -19.51 -0.77 4.75
C SER A 171 -19.27 -0.68 6.26
N SER A 172 -18.89 0.47 6.79
CA SER A 172 -18.86 0.71 8.25
C SER A 172 -20.25 0.61 8.87
N SER A 173 -21.26 1.28 8.27
CA SER A 173 -22.63 1.27 8.81
C SER A 173 -23.29 -0.11 8.78
N GLU A 174 -22.89 -0.96 7.83
CA GLU A 174 -23.36 -2.34 7.68
C GLU A 174 -22.53 -3.35 8.51
N GLY A 175 -21.50 -2.89 9.25
CA GLY A 175 -20.65 -3.76 10.07
C GLY A 175 -19.78 -4.72 9.25
N LEU A 176 -19.52 -4.41 7.97
CA LEU A 176 -18.75 -5.25 7.05
C LEU A 176 -17.23 -5.03 7.16
N LEU A 177 -16.81 -4.02 7.94
CA LEU A 177 -15.42 -3.71 8.22
C LEU A 177 -15.13 -3.86 9.71
N THR A 178 -13.97 -4.43 10.03
CA THR A 178 -13.41 -4.34 11.38
C THR A 178 -12.95 -2.90 11.66
N ALA A 179 -12.88 -2.52 12.95
CA ALA A 179 -12.39 -1.20 13.36
C ALA A 179 -10.99 -0.89 12.79
N LYS A 180 -10.12 -1.91 12.67
CA LYS A 180 -8.78 -1.77 12.08
C LYS A 180 -8.83 -1.50 10.58
N GLN A 181 -9.73 -2.16 9.85
CA GLN A 181 -9.93 -1.92 8.41
C GLN A 181 -10.51 -0.52 8.17
N GLU A 182 -11.49 -0.10 8.98
CA GLU A 182 -12.07 1.24 8.92
C GLU A 182 -11.05 2.34 9.21
N ALA A 183 -10.25 2.18 10.28
CA ALA A 183 -9.20 3.14 10.64
C ALA A 183 -8.15 3.26 9.52
N ARG A 184 -7.76 2.13 8.91
CA ARG A 184 -6.82 2.09 7.79
C ARG A 184 -7.40 2.76 6.54
N ALA A 185 -8.64 2.45 6.18
CA ALA A 185 -9.30 3.03 5.01
C ALA A 185 -9.51 4.55 5.17
N THR A 186 -9.91 4.98 6.38
CA THR A 186 -10.06 6.41 6.72
C THR A 186 -8.72 7.14 6.66
N TYR A 187 -7.66 6.56 7.21
CA TYR A 187 -6.30 7.07 7.09
C TYR A 187 -5.91 7.23 5.62
N THR A 188 -6.09 6.19 4.82
CA THR A 188 -5.77 6.19 3.38
C THR A 188 -6.51 7.31 2.65
N LEU A 189 -7.82 7.45 2.85
CA LEU A 189 -8.62 8.49 2.18
C LEU A 189 -8.11 9.89 2.54
N ASN A 190 -7.83 10.15 3.82
CA ASN A 190 -7.26 11.43 4.26
C ASN A 190 -5.89 11.69 3.62
N MET A 191 -5.02 10.68 3.55
CA MET A 191 -3.70 10.80 2.92
C MET A 191 -3.79 11.10 1.42
N LEU A 192 -4.71 10.44 0.71
CA LEU A 192 -4.93 10.67 -0.72
C LEU A 192 -5.40 12.11 -0.96
N ILE A 193 -6.44 12.56 -0.26
CA ILE A 193 -6.95 13.94 -0.37
C ILE A 193 -5.84 14.96 -0.03
N ALA A 194 -5.09 14.73 1.05
CA ALA A 194 -3.98 15.59 1.44
C ALA A 194 -2.89 15.69 0.36
N ARG A 195 -2.52 14.57 -0.25
CA ARG A 195 -1.47 14.53 -1.28
C ARG A 195 -1.90 15.19 -2.58
N LYS A 196 -3.18 15.10 -2.96
CA LYS A 196 -3.71 15.90 -4.07
C LYS A 196 -3.60 17.40 -3.76
N ALA A 197 -4.08 17.83 -2.59
CA ALA A 197 -3.99 19.23 -2.19
C ALA A 197 -2.52 19.72 -2.15
N LYS A 198 -1.60 18.89 -1.64
CA LYS A 198 -0.16 19.14 -1.64
C LYS A 198 0.39 19.34 -3.06
N LYS A 199 -0.01 18.51 -4.03
CA LYS A 199 0.38 18.66 -5.44
C LYS A 199 -0.18 19.91 -6.10
N GLN A 200 -1.31 20.42 -5.60
CA GLN A 200 -1.92 21.67 -6.04
C GLN A 200 -1.43 22.88 -5.22
N GLU A 201 -0.43 22.69 -4.36
CA GLU A 201 0.13 23.70 -3.45
C GLU A 201 -0.90 24.33 -2.49
N ASP A 202 -2.03 23.66 -2.27
CA ASP A 202 -2.99 24.02 -1.23
C ASP A 202 -2.52 23.46 0.12
N TRP A 203 -1.48 24.11 0.66
CA TRP A 203 -0.76 23.68 1.86
C TRP A 203 -1.67 23.61 3.09
N LEU A 204 -2.65 24.50 3.19
CA LEU A 204 -3.58 24.55 4.32
C LEU A 204 -4.52 23.34 4.30
N VAL A 205 -5.15 23.06 3.15
CA VAL A 205 -6.01 21.89 3.00
C VAL A 205 -5.20 20.61 3.18
N ALA A 206 -4.02 20.52 2.56
CA ALA A 206 -3.12 19.37 2.72
C ALA A 206 -2.77 19.12 4.19
N GLY A 207 -2.32 20.15 4.92
CA GLY A 207 -1.98 20.06 6.34
C GLY A 207 -3.18 19.62 7.20
N ASN A 208 -4.37 20.14 6.94
CA ASN A 208 -5.57 19.75 7.68
C ASN A 208 -5.89 18.25 7.54
N TYR A 209 -5.77 17.70 6.33
CA TYR A 209 -6.00 16.27 6.09
C TYR A 209 -4.87 15.38 6.60
N PHE A 210 -3.60 15.80 6.49
CA PHE A 210 -2.49 15.08 7.12
C PHE A 210 -2.63 15.03 8.64
N ASN A 211 -3.10 16.12 9.27
CA ASN A 211 -3.41 16.12 10.71
C ASN A 211 -4.54 15.12 11.06
N LYS A 212 -5.60 15.01 10.25
CA LYS A 212 -6.65 14.00 10.44
C LYS A 212 -6.08 12.57 10.32
N ALA A 213 -5.25 12.33 9.30
CA ALA A 213 -4.58 11.04 9.11
C ALA A 213 -3.67 10.68 10.30
N ALA A 214 -2.88 11.63 10.82
CA ALA A 214 -2.01 11.43 11.97
C ALA A 214 -2.77 11.03 13.26
N THR A 215 -4.05 11.40 13.37
CA THR A 215 -4.92 11.03 14.50
C THR A 215 -5.64 9.69 14.35
N SER A 216 -5.52 9.02 13.19
CA SER A 216 -6.17 7.72 12.95
C SER A 216 -5.47 6.60 13.72
N ASP A 217 -6.21 5.57 14.14
CA ASP A 217 -5.64 4.41 14.84
C ASP A 217 -4.98 3.42 13.86
N VAL A 218 -3.81 3.81 13.36
CA VAL A 218 -2.99 3.03 12.42
C VAL A 218 -1.59 2.76 12.99
N ALA A 219 -0.85 1.87 12.32
CA ALA A 219 0.52 1.52 12.67
C ALA A 219 1.42 2.76 12.85
N LEU A 220 2.40 2.67 13.75
CA LEU A 220 3.31 3.76 14.11
C LEU A 220 3.90 4.45 12.88
N VAL A 221 4.46 3.67 11.95
CA VAL A 221 5.09 4.17 10.72
C VAL A 221 4.14 5.06 9.90
N ASN A 222 2.87 4.69 9.79
CA ASN A 222 1.87 5.48 9.05
C ASN A 222 1.57 6.81 9.75
N LYS A 223 1.46 6.80 11.09
CA LYS A 223 1.31 8.05 11.86
C LYS A 223 2.51 8.96 11.67
N VAL A 224 3.74 8.42 11.73
CA VAL A 224 4.96 9.22 11.53
C VAL A 224 5.03 9.82 10.11
N VAL A 225 4.64 9.06 9.08
CA VAL A 225 4.54 9.58 7.70
C VAL A 225 3.54 10.73 7.60
N ALA A 226 2.33 10.58 8.15
CA ALA A 226 1.34 11.65 8.13
C ALA A 226 1.81 12.91 8.91
N VAL A 227 2.49 12.72 10.04
CA VAL A 227 3.08 13.84 10.80
C VAL A 227 4.20 14.53 10.01
N LEU A 228 5.07 13.78 9.34
CA LEU A 228 6.12 14.35 8.48
C LEU A 228 5.52 15.21 7.37
N GLU A 229 4.54 14.69 6.63
CA GLU A 229 3.88 15.43 5.54
C GLU A 229 3.05 16.61 6.08
N TYR A 230 2.46 16.50 7.28
CA TYR A 230 1.83 17.62 7.97
C TYR A 230 2.83 18.75 8.27
N LEU A 231 3.97 18.43 8.90
CA LEU A 231 4.99 19.42 9.25
C LEU A 231 5.52 20.11 8.01
N PHE A 232 5.74 19.36 6.92
CA PHE A 232 6.14 19.90 5.63
C PHE A 232 5.13 20.94 5.12
N CYS A 233 3.85 20.57 4.99
CA CYS A 233 2.82 21.50 4.50
C CYS A 233 2.64 22.71 5.42
N HIS A 234 2.67 22.51 6.73
CA HIS A 234 2.50 23.61 7.69
C HIS A 234 3.67 24.59 7.63
N LEU A 235 4.90 24.11 7.44
CA LEU A 235 6.08 24.96 7.28
C LEU A 235 6.12 25.69 5.92
N HIS A 236 5.50 25.15 4.89
CA HIS A 236 5.28 25.87 3.63
C HIS A 236 4.21 26.95 3.76
N HIS A 237 3.12 26.68 4.49
CA HIS A 237 2.04 27.66 4.72
C HIS A 237 2.43 28.77 5.71
N HIS A 238 3.14 28.40 6.78
CA HIS A 238 3.64 29.27 7.83
C HIS A 238 5.15 29.03 8.00
N PRO A 239 6.01 29.84 7.36
CA PRO A 239 7.45 29.63 7.36
C PRO A 239 8.12 29.69 8.74
N THR A 240 7.40 30.22 9.74
CA THR A 240 7.86 30.37 11.11
C THR A 240 7.49 29.16 11.97
N LEU A 241 8.51 28.58 12.62
CA LEU A 241 8.38 27.41 13.49
C LEU A 241 7.45 27.66 14.70
N GLN A 242 7.29 28.92 15.13
CA GLN A 242 6.39 29.30 16.23
C GLN A 242 4.93 28.92 15.98
N CYS A 243 4.54 28.78 14.71
CA CYS A 243 3.19 28.39 14.33
C CYS A 243 2.98 26.87 14.32
N LEU A 244 4.03 26.05 14.51
CA LEU A 244 3.91 24.59 14.54
C LEU A 244 3.28 24.12 15.84
N ARG A 245 2.43 23.09 15.71
CA ARG A 245 1.91 22.37 16.88
C ARG A 245 3.05 21.62 17.57
N LYS A 246 3.48 22.11 18.74
CA LYS A 246 4.55 21.50 19.56
C LYS A 246 4.40 19.98 19.74
N LYS A 247 3.16 19.49 19.90
CA LYS A 247 2.87 18.06 20.00
C LYS A 247 3.25 17.25 18.75
N MET A 248 3.07 17.80 17.55
CA MET A 248 3.43 17.12 16.30
C MET A 248 4.94 17.07 16.10
N VAL A 249 5.64 18.16 16.47
CA VAL A 249 7.11 18.20 16.43
C VAL A 249 7.71 17.18 17.40
N ALA A 250 7.24 17.17 18.65
CA ALA A 250 7.68 16.21 19.66
C ALA A 250 7.44 14.76 19.21
N TYR A 251 6.23 14.45 18.76
CA TYR A 251 5.88 13.12 18.25
C TYR A 251 6.80 12.68 17.10
N TYR A 252 7.07 13.58 16.14
CA TYR A 252 7.98 13.28 15.03
C TYR A 252 9.40 12.99 15.52
N GLN A 253 9.97 13.83 16.39
CA GLN A 253 11.34 13.63 16.89
C GLN A 253 11.48 12.33 17.69
N GLU A 254 10.49 11.98 18.50
CA GLU A 254 10.47 10.74 19.27
C GLU A 254 10.38 9.49 18.37
N ASN A 255 9.66 9.57 17.26
CA ASN A 255 9.25 8.40 16.47
C ASN A 255 9.86 8.31 15.06
N LYS A 256 10.66 9.29 14.61
CA LYS A 256 11.23 9.30 13.25
C LYS A 256 12.12 8.10 12.93
N HIS A 257 12.63 7.41 13.95
CA HIS A 257 13.36 6.14 13.80
C HIS A 257 12.52 5.01 13.19
N ALA A 258 11.18 5.12 13.21
CA ALA A 258 10.28 4.17 12.56
C ALA A 258 10.24 4.32 11.03
N LEU A 259 10.81 5.39 10.45
CA LEU A 259 10.89 5.59 9.01
C LEU A 259 11.99 4.72 8.41
N THR A 260 11.63 3.82 7.49
CA THR A 260 12.60 2.98 6.78
C THR A 260 13.34 3.79 5.70
N PRO A 261 14.54 3.35 5.25
CA PRO A 261 15.24 3.99 4.15
C PRO A 261 14.40 4.15 2.87
N THR A 262 13.56 3.16 2.56
CA THR A 262 12.63 3.21 1.42
C THR A 262 11.63 4.36 1.55
N ILE A 263 11.07 4.57 2.74
CA ILE A 263 10.11 5.65 3.00
C ILE A 263 10.81 7.01 2.93
N ILE A 264 12.00 7.12 3.54
CA ILE A 264 12.80 8.35 3.52
C ILE A 264 13.14 8.72 2.08
N ASN A 265 13.53 7.75 1.24
CA ASN A 265 13.83 8.00 -0.17
C ASN A 265 12.58 8.41 -0.96
N ALA A 266 11.42 7.81 -0.71
CA ALA A 266 10.17 8.16 -1.36
C ALA A 266 9.65 9.56 -0.98
N LEU A 267 9.95 10.03 0.24
CA LEU A 267 9.55 11.34 0.78
C LEU A 267 10.77 12.24 1.01
N LYS A 268 11.81 12.09 0.19
CA LYS A 268 13.09 12.78 0.39
C LYS A 268 12.96 14.30 0.46
N PRO A 269 12.19 14.97 -0.42
CA PRO A 269 11.98 16.42 -0.33
C PRO A 269 11.38 16.84 1.02
N GLU A 270 10.34 16.13 1.48
CA GLU A 270 9.65 16.43 2.72
C GLU A 270 10.55 16.19 3.94
N TYR A 271 11.21 15.03 3.97
CA TYR A 271 12.12 14.64 5.04
C TYR A 271 13.26 15.65 5.22
N VAL A 272 13.97 15.96 4.13
CA VAL A 272 15.10 16.90 4.17
C VAL A 272 14.64 18.29 4.59
N PHE A 273 13.53 18.78 4.03
CA PHE A 273 13.01 20.10 4.34
C PHE A 273 12.66 20.24 5.83
N VAL A 274 11.93 19.27 6.39
CA VAL A 274 11.53 19.29 7.81
C VAL A 274 12.75 19.18 8.72
N GLU A 275 13.69 18.26 8.44
CA GLU A 275 14.89 18.09 9.28
C GLU A 275 15.77 19.34 9.28
N VAL A 276 15.97 19.99 8.13
CA VAL A 276 16.72 21.26 8.04
C VAL A 276 16.03 22.37 8.84
N LYS A 277 14.70 22.49 8.72
CA LYS A 277 13.93 23.51 9.45
C LYS A 277 14.00 23.29 10.96
N LEU A 278 13.89 22.06 11.44
CA LEU A 278 13.95 21.74 12.87
C LEU A 278 15.37 21.81 13.45
N ALA A 279 16.42 21.59 12.64
CA ALA A 279 17.81 21.69 13.09
C ALA A 279 18.24 23.15 13.36
N ASN A 280 17.75 24.11 12.55
CA ASN A 280 18.06 25.54 12.70
C ASN A 280 17.44 26.20 13.95
N GLU A 281 16.76 25.44 14.81
CA GLU A 281 16.15 25.89 16.06
C GLU A 281 17.00 25.54 17.30
N LYS A 282 18.00 24.66 17.15
CA LYS A 282 18.95 24.29 18.23
C LYS A 282 20.13 25.24 18.30
#